data_AF-A0A7R9M2P0-F1
#
_entry.id   AF-A0A7R9M2P0-F1
#
_cell.length_a   1.000
_cell.length_b   1.000
_cell.length_c   1.000
_cell.angle_alpha   90.00
_cell.angle_beta   90.00
_cell.angle_gamma   90.00
#
_symmetry.space_group_name_H-M   'P 1'
#
loop_
_entity.id
_entity.type
_entity.pdbx_description
1 polymer ?
#
loop_
_entity_poly.entity_id
_entity_poly.type
_entity_poly.pdbx_seq_one_letter_code
_entity_poly.pdbx_strand_id
1 'polypeptide(L)'
;FTKEDEDSFAVFATYCGLALDHARLYEKIHKSEEKYKVALEVLSYHNTCTNDELITIKSLPLDSMPDETDPAFSPYTLSNDEKVLSSVKLIQSFSGVTKCEVDDIYRFTLTVRKNYRKVPYHNWTHGYSVAQTIYRFTRDCPGFTPMEKFSFFVSGLCHDLDHRGTNNQSPCEQNGMNVLKNMSSEDYKTVLANIKHYILATDMAKYFANKKKLDTIASNGVFDWCNPDHKLLLSSLAMNGADLNSTALPWAETRVKTKELFEEFYAMGDSERQAGREPIALMDRLKIDEQPRTQVEFLDNISIPCLKLVTIFQMTFRVSLQIRLLVKTFAAILIITNKRLFAGMDAFVLSEVYVLGEPFAATLVIAYKLLHIRVNQLMSFQSSLILKTFPAILVITY
;
A
#
# COMPACT_ATOMS: atom_id res chain seq x y z
N PHE A 1 -34.07 67.46 -10.67
CA PHE A 1 -34.27 66.01 -10.74
C PHE A 1 -35.76 65.73 -10.70
N THR A 2 -36.23 65.01 -11.71
CA THR A 2 -37.60 64.50 -11.82
C THR A 2 -37.70 63.15 -11.11
N LYS A 3 -38.92 62.63 -10.98
CA LYS A 3 -39.14 61.28 -10.42
C LYS A 3 -38.47 60.19 -11.27
N GLU A 4 -38.49 60.35 -12.59
CA GLU A 4 -37.80 59.45 -13.52
C GLU A 4 -36.28 59.51 -13.38
N ASP A 5 -35.70 60.66 -13.03
CA ASP A 5 -34.27 60.76 -12.73
C ASP A 5 -33.90 60.00 -11.44
N GLU A 6 -34.74 60.06 -10.41
CA GLU A 6 -34.56 59.30 -9.16
C GLU A 6 -34.61 57.78 -9.42
N ASP A 7 -35.62 57.33 -10.17
CA ASP A 7 -35.79 55.90 -10.48
C ASP A 7 -34.65 55.37 -11.36
N SER A 8 -34.24 56.15 -12.37
CA SER A 8 -33.11 55.81 -13.23
C SER A 8 -31.78 55.75 -12.45
N PHE A 9 -31.57 56.68 -11.52
CA PHE A 9 -30.38 56.67 -10.67
C PHE A 9 -30.38 55.49 -9.69
N ALA A 10 -31.53 55.10 -9.14
CA ALA A 10 -31.63 53.94 -8.25
C ALA A 10 -31.26 52.62 -8.98
N VAL A 11 -31.72 52.46 -10.22
CA VAL A 11 -31.35 51.31 -11.06
C VAL A 11 -29.86 51.33 -11.38
N PHE A 12 -29.32 52.48 -11.80
CA PHE A 12 -27.88 52.64 -12.07
C PHE A 12 -27.01 52.33 -10.84
N ALA A 13 -27.37 52.89 -9.67
CA ALA A 13 -26.65 52.67 -8.42
C ALA A 13 -26.66 51.19 -8.00
N THR A 14 -27.77 50.48 -8.25
CA THR A 14 -27.87 49.03 -8.00
C THR A 14 -26.93 48.24 -8.90
N TYR A 15 -26.90 48.54 -10.21
CA TYR A 15 -25.98 47.89 -11.14
C TYR A 15 -24.51 48.22 -10.83
N CYS A 16 -24.19 49.47 -10.48
CA CYS A 16 -22.85 49.84 -10.03
C CYS A 16 -22.44 49.11 -8.75
N GLY A 17 -23.36 48.94 -7.79
CA GLY A 17 -23.14 48.17 -6.58
C GLY A 17 -22.80 46.71 -6.88
N LEU A 18 -23.60 46.06 -7.74
CA LEU A 18 -23.35 44.68 -8.17
C LEU A 18 -22.04 44.53 -8.95
N ALA A 19 -21.75 45.45 -9.88
CA ALA A 19 -20.52 45.43 -10.66
C ALA A 19 -19.26 45.61 -9.78
N LEU A 20 -19.32 46.53 -8.80
CA LEU A 20 -18.24 46.73 -7.83
C LEU A 20 -18.05 45.52 -6.92
N ASP A 21 -19.13 44.88 -6.49
CA ASP A 21 -19.05 43.68 -5.65
C ASP A 21 -18.47 42.49 -6.43
N HIS A 22 -18.90 42.27 -7.67
CA HIS A 22 -18.31 41.28 -8.56
C HIS A 22 -16.82 41.56 -8.83
N ALA A 23 -16.45 42.81 -9.12
CA ALA A 23 -15.05 43.18 -9.34
C ALA A 23 -14.18 42.89 -8.10
N ARG A 24 -14.68 43.22 -6.90
CA ARG A 24 -14.00 42.91 -5.62
C ARG A 24 -13.90 41.42 -5.36
N LEU A 25 -14.93 40.64 -5.69
CA LEU A 25 -14.90 39.19 -5.55
C LEU A 25 -13.86 38.56 -6.48
N TYR A 26 -13.84 38.97 -7.75
CA TYR A 26 -12.84 38.53 -8.72
C TYR A 26 -11.41 38.89 -8.28
N GLU A 27 -11.20 40.11 -7.77
CA GLU A 27 -9.88 40.52 -7.25
C GLU A 27 -9.46 39.66 -6.04
N LYS A 28 -10.38 39.30 -5.15
CA LYS A 28 -10.10 38.40 -4.01
C LYS A 28 -9.74 36.99 -4.49
N ILE A 29 -10.49 36.44 -5.45
CA ILE A 29 -10.21 35.13 -6.04
C ILE A 29 -8.82 35.14 -6.69
N HIS A 30 -8.54 36.15 -7.52
CA HIS A 30 -7.25 36.26 -8.21
C HIS A 30 -6.07 36.38 -7.22
N LYS A 31 -6.18 37.24 -6.20
CA LYS A 31 -5.17 37.33 -5.13
C LYS A 31 -5.00 36.01 -4.38
N SER A 32 -6.07 35.24 -4.19
CA SER A 32 -6.00 33.92 -3.55
C SER A 32 -5.28 32.90 -4.45
N GLU A 33 -5.54 32.91 -5.75
CA GLU A 33 -4.86 32.06 -6.74
C GLU A 33 -3.37 32.40 -6.84
N GLU A 34 -3.00 33.68 -6.85
CA GLU A 34 -1.60 34.12 -6.86
C GLU A 34 -0.86 33.66 -5.60
N LYS A 35 -1.47 33.83 -4.42
CA LYS A 35 -0.90 33.33 -3.16
C LYS A 35 -0.72 31.81 -3.18
N TYR A 36 -1.71 31.10 -3.70
CA TYR A 36 -1.64 29.64 -3.84
C TYR A 36 -0.51 29.22 -4.78
N LYS A 37 -0.35 29.91 -5.91
CA LYS A 37 0.72 29.65 -6.88
C LYS A 37 2.11 29.85 -6.27
N VAL A 38 2.32 30.97 -5.57
CA VAL A 38 3.59 31.23 -4.87
C VAL A 38 3.85 30.17 -3.80
N ALA A 39 2.83 29.76 -3.04
CA ALA A 39 2.97 28.70 -2.05
C ALA A 39 3.37 27.35 -2.69
N LEU A 40 2.77 26.99 -3.83
CA LEU A 40 3.14 25.79 -4.58
C LEU A 40 4.57 25.86 -5.14
N GLU A 41 5.01 27.03 -5.64
CA GLU A 41 6.38 27.21 -6.12
C GLU A 41 7.41 27.03 -5.01
N VAL A 42 7.17 27.62 -3.83
CA VAL A 42 8.03 27.45 -2.65
C VAL A 42 8.08 26.00 -2.20
N LEU A 43 6.92 25.32 -2.13
CA LEU A 43 6.86 23.90 -1.80
C LEU A 43 7.63 23.05 -2.82
N SER A 44 7.42 23.30 -4.11
CA SER A 44 8.11 22.61 -5.19
C SER A 44 9.62 22.74 -5.07
N TYR A 45 10.13 23.96 -4.83
CA TYR A 45 11.57 24.20 -4.68
C TYR A 45 12.19 23.33 -3.59
N HIS A 46 11.55 23.25 -2.41
CA HIS A 46 12.06 22.43 -1.29
C HIS A 46 11.85 20.92 -1.49
N ASN A 47 10.84 20.54 -2.24
CA ASN A 47 10.45 19.15 -2.46
C ASN A 47 11.16 18.50 -3.66
N THR A 48 11.72 19.29 -4.58
CA THR A 48 12.53 18.80 -5.71
C THR A 48 13.90 18.31 -5.26
N CYS A 49 14.45 17.31 -5.96
CA CYS A 49 15.82 16.86 -5.73
C CYS A 49 16.84 17.94 -6.14
N THR A 50 17.95 18.04 -5.41
CA THR A 50 19.05 18.94 -5.78
C THR A 50 19.96 18.32 -6.84
N ASN A 51 20.77 19.15 -7.51
CA ASN A 51 21.77 18.64 -8.45
C ASN A 51 22.86 17.81 -7.75
N ASP A 52 23.17 18.11 -6.48
CA ASP A 52 24.14 17.33 -5.71
C ASP A 52 23.61 15.92 -5.44
N GLU A 53 22.33 15.79 -5.01
CA GLU A 53 21.67 14.49 -4.85
C GLU A 53 21.69 13.67 -6.14
N LEU A 54 21.46 14.34 -7.28
CA LEU A 54 21.51 13.72 -8.60
C LEU A 54 22.92 13.19 -8.93
N ILE A 55 23.96 14.01 -8.72
CA ILE A 55 25.36 13.62 -8.99
C ILE A 55 25.76 12.44 -8.11
N THR A 56 25.42 12.47 -6.82
CA THR A 56 25.71 11.38 -5.88
C THR A 56 25.07 10.07 -6.34
N ILE A 57 23.78 10.08 -6.68
CA ILE A 57 23.07 8.87 -7.06
C ILE A 57 23.55 8.33 -8.40
N LYS A 58 23.84 9.20 -9.38
CA LYS A 58 24.39 8.79 -10.67
C LYS A 58 25.80 8.22 -10.58
N SER A 59 26.53 8.47 -9.49
CA SER A 59 27.85 7.86 -9.26
C SER A 59 27.78 6.41 -8.78
N LEU A 60 26.60 5.95 -8.35
CA LEU A 60 26.37 4.58 -7.92
C LEU A 60 26.18 3.64 -9.13
N PRO A 61 26.64 2.38 -9.05
CA PRO A 61 26.54 1.43 -10.15
C PRO A 61 25.09 0.96 -10.38
N LEU A 62 24.48 1.40 -11.48
CA LEU A 62 23.13 0.97 -11.88
C LEU A 62 23.10 -0.51 -12.30
N ASP A 63 24.16 -1.00 -12.94
CA ASP A 63 24.22 -2.36 -13.48
C ASP A 63 24.35 -3.45 -12.40
N SER A 64 24.81 -3.10 -11.20
CA SER A 64 24.89 -4.04 -10.08
C SER A 64 23.55 -4.25 -9.37
N MET A 65 22.49 -3.55 -9.78
CA MET A 65 21.17 -3.72 -9.18
C MET A 65 20.64 -5.14 -9.44
N PRO A 66 20.20 -5.87 -8.40
CA PRO A 66 19.66 -7.23 -8.55
C PRO A 66 18.51 -7.28 -9.54
N ASP A 67 18.26 -8.47 -10.06
CA ASP A 67 17.07 -8.72 -10.87
C ASP A 67 15.84 -8.69 -9.97
N GLU A 68 15.07 -7.60 -10.09
CA GLU A 68 13.78 -7.39 -9.44
C GLU A 68 12.79 -8.53 -9.69
N THR A 69 13.01 -9.34 -10.71
CA THR A 69 12.07 -10.39 -11.12
C THR A 69 12.41 -11.75 -10.53
N ASP A 70 13.54 -11.86 -9.81
CA ASP A 70 13.85 -13.02 -9.00
C ASP A 70 12.77 -13.23 -7.93
N PRO A 71 12.09 -14.39 -7.89
CA PRO A 71 11.13 -14.71 -6.84
C PRO A 71 11.69 -14.67 -5.41
N ALA A 72 13.02 -14.73 -5.24
CA ALA A 72 13.70 -14.61 -3.95
C ALA A 72 14.06 -13.15 -3.59
N PHE A 73 13.95 -12.20 -4.52
CA PHE A 73 14.26 -10.81 -4.23
C PHE A 73 13.22 -10.22 -3.28
N SER A 74 13.72 -9.66 -2.16
CA SER A 74 12.94 -8.88 -1.19
C SER A 74 13.25 -7.40 -1.38
N PRO A 75 12.24 -6.53 -1.57
CA PRO A 75 12.44 -5.09 -1.73
C PRO A 75 12.99 -4.42 -0.46
N TYR A 76 13.00 -5.11 0.68
CA TYR A 76 13.44 -4.59 1.97
C TYR A 76 14.96 -4.72 2.20
N THR A 77 15.68 -5.47 1.35
CA THR A 77 17.13 -5.65 1.47
C THR A 77 17.94 -4.48 0.91
N LEU A 78 17.34 -3.70 0.00
CA LEU A 78 17.99 -2.56 -0.64
C LEU A 78 18.01 -1.34 0.29
N SER A 79 19.08 -0.55 0.22
CA SER A 79 19.13 0.81 0.76
C SER A 79 18.17 1.75 0.01
N ASN A 80 17.89 2.93 0.56
CA ASN A 80 17.01 3.90 -0.10
C ASN A 80 17.54 4.38 -1.46
N ASP A 81 18.86 4.44 -1.62
CA ASP A 81 19.51 4.88 -2.85
C ASP A 81 19.51 3.77 -3.90
N GLU A 82 19.74 2.52 -3.48
CA GLU A 82 19.58 1.36 -4.37
C GLU A 82 18.13 1.23 -4.86
N LYS A 83 17.12 1.49 -4.03
CA LYS A 83 15.71 1.54 -4.47
C LYS A 83 15.47 2.61 -5.55
N VAL A 84 16.16 3.75 -5.48
CA VAL A 84 16.12 4.77 -6.54
C VAL A 84 16.73 4.21 -7.82
N LEU A 85 17.92 3.63 -7.76
CA LEU A 85 18.57 3.04 -8.93
C LEU A 85 17.71 1.95 -9.57
N SER A 86 17.14 1.06 -8.77
CA SER A 86 16.24 0.04 -9.26
C SER A 86 14.99 0.63 -9.93
N SER A 87 14.36 1.62 -9.30
CA SER A 87 13.20 2.32 -9.89
C SER A 87 13.57 3.00 -11.22
N VAL A 88 14.76 3.59 -11.32
CA VAL A 88 15.28 4.17 -12.58
C VAL A 88 15.42 3.08 -13.65
N LYS A 89 16.03 1.94 -13.32
CA LYS A 89 16.18 0.78 -14.23
C LYS A 89 14.82 0.28 -14.72
N LEU A 90 13.82 0.19 -13.83
CA LEU A 90 12.45 -0.20 -14.16
C LEU A 90 11.77 0.83 -15.07
N ILE A 91 11.90 2.13 -14.80
CA ILE A 91 11.33 3.18 -15.67
C ILE A 91 11.99 3.18 -17.05
N GLN A 92 13.31 2.96 -17.12
CA GLN A 92 14.03 2.85 -18.40
C GLN A 92 13.55 1.68 -19.26
N SER A 93 13.04 0.60 -18.65
CA SER A 93 12.40 -0.50 -19.41
C SER A 93 11.15 -0.05 -20.19
N PHE A 94 10.53 1.07 -19.79
CA PHE A 94 9.41 1.72 -20.48
C PHE A 94 9.84 2.87 -21.41
N SER A 95 11.12 2.96 -21.79
CA SER A 95 11.65 4.05 -22.63
C SER A 95 10.91 4.24 -23.97
N GLY A 96 10.32 3.17 -24.53
CA GLY A 96 9.46 3.25 -25.71
C GLY A 96 8.16 4.04 -25.51
N VAL A 97 7.72 4.24 -24.26
CA VAL A 97 6.51 4.98 -23.87
C VAL A 97 6.85 6.42 -23.50
N THR A 98 7.81 6.63 -22.60
CA THR A 98 8.08 7.96 -22.02
C THR A 98 8.92 8.86 -22.93
N LYS A 99 9.79 8.28 -23.77
CA LYS A 99 10.80 9.00 -24.57
C LYS A 99 11.55 10.07 -23.76
N CYS A 100 11.71 9.87 -22.46
CA CYS A 100 12.29 10.87 -21.55
C CYS A 100 13.82 10.68 -21.44
N GLU A 101 14.53 11.77 -21.20
CA GLU A 101 15.97 11.69 -20.93
C GLU A 101 16.20 10.95 -19.61
N VAL A 102 17.33 10.22 -19.53
CA VAL A 102 17.69 9.45 -18.33
C VAL A 102 17.75 10.34 -17.10
N ASP A 103 18.26 11.55 -17.26
CA ASP A 103 18.33 12.58 -16.21
C ASP A 103 16.97 12.96 -15.62
N ASP A 104 15.92 12.98 -16.43
CA ASP A 104 14.57 13.27 -15.95
C ASP A 104 14.03 12.13 -15.08
N ILE A 105 14.36 10.88 -15.43
CA ILE A 105 13.97 9.69 -14.67
C ILE A 105 14.62 9.70 -13.29
N TYR A 106 15.91 10.02 -13.21
CA TYR A 106 16.61 10.17 -11.94
C TYR A 106 16.00 11.27 -11.08
N ARG A 107 15.78 12.46 -11.66
CA ARG A 107 15.21 13.60 -10.93
C ARG A 107 13.79 13.31 -10.43
N PHE A 108 12.95 12.68 -11.26
CA PHE A 108 11.62 12.24 -10.87
C PHE A 108 11.69 11.27 -9.69
N THR A 109 12.47 10.20 -9.81
CA THR A 109 12.55 9.14 -8.78
C THR A 109 13.10 9.68 -7.45
N LEU A 110 14.13 10.53 -7.50
CA LEU A 110 14.69 11.16 -6.31
C LEU A 110 13.71 12.09 -5.61
N THR A 111 12.94 12.84 -6.41
CA THR A 111 11.89 13.72 -5.90
C THR A 111 10.78 12.91 -5.26
N VAL A 112 10.30 11.85 -5.90
CA VAL A 112 9.29 10.95 -5.33
C VAL A 112 9.78 10.41 -3.99
N ARG A 113 10.99 9.85 -3.92
CA ARG A 113 11.62 9.40 -2.66
C ARG A 113 11.62 10.50 -1.60
N LYS A 114 12.02 11.72 -1.96
CA LYS A 114 12.13 12.87 -1.04
C LYS A 114 10.78 13.30 -0.47
N ASN A 115 9.69 13.07 -1.20
CA ASN A 115 8.33 13.42 -0.79
C ASN A 115 7.62 12.30 0.00
N TYR A 116 8.27 11.15 0.19
CA TYR A 116 7.85 10.20 1.21
C TYR A 116 8.33 10.63 2.59
N ARG A 117 7.43 10.60 3.58
CA ARG A 117 7.77 10.94 4.97
C ARG A 117 8.49 9.79 5.66
N LYS A 118 9.24 10.15 6.71
CA LYS A 118 9.88 9.19 7.61
C LYS A 118 8.87 8.68 8.65
N VAL A 119 7.94 7.86 8.20
CA VAL A 119 6.95 7.15 9.03
C VAL A 119 7.25 5.65 9.08
N PRO A 120 6.78 4.91 10.11
CA PRO A 120 7.11 3.49 10.29
C PRO A 120 6.81 2.60 9.08
N TYR A 121 5.63 2.70 8.48
CA TYR A 121 5.14 1.81 7.43
C TYR A 121 5.00 2.52 6.07
N HIS A 122 4.19 3.59 5.97
CA HIS A 122 3.86 4.26 4.70
C HIS A 122 4.98 5.20 4.22
N ASN A 123 6.17 4.65 4.03
CA ASN A 123 7.38 5.36 3.63
C ASN A 123 7.87 4.93 2.23
N TRP A 124 9.01 5.46 1.79
CA TRP A 124 9.58 5.17 0.46
C TRP A 124 9.74 3.67 0.19
N THR A 125 10.06 2.87 1.21
CA THR A 125 10.23 1.42 1.04
C THR A 125 8.90 0.74 0.72
N HIS A 126 7.79 1.20 1.31
CA HIS A 126 6.44 0.73 0.96
C HIS A 126 6.07 1.14 -0.47
N GLY A 127 6.19 2.43 -0.83
CA GLY A 127 5.92 2.89 -2.20
C GLY A 127 6.71 2.11 -3.26
N TYR A 128 7.99 1.85 -2.98
CA TYR A 128 8.84 1.01 -3.83
C TYR A 128 8.36 -0.44 -3.90
N SER A 129 8.06 -1.10 -2.78
CA SER A 129 7.62 -2.51 -2.78
C SER A 129 6.34 -2.69 -3.59
N VAL A 130 5.40 -1.75 -3.48
CA VAL A 130 4.13 -1.75 -4.22
C VAL A 130 4.38 -1.59 -5.72
N ALA A 131 5.18 -0.60 -6.13
CA ALA A 131 5.55 -0.38 -7.53
C ALA A 131 6.24 -1.62 -8.14
N GLN A 132 7.13 -2.23 -7.36
CA GLN A 132 7.85 -3.43 -7.72
C GLN A 132 6.92 -4.63 -7.92
N THR A 133 5.94 -4.79 -7.03
CA THR A 133 4.91 -5.82 -7.14
C THR A 133 4.07 -5.62 -8.40
N ILE A 134 3.70 -4.37 -8.71
CA ILE A 134 3.00 -4.00 -9.94
C ILE A 134 3.80 -4.35 -11.18
N TYR A 135 5.09 -4.00 -11.18
CA TYR A 135 5.97 -4.36 -12.29
C TYR A 135 6.00 -5.88 -12.51
N ARG A 136 6.18 -6.67 -11.45
CA ARG A 136 6.23 -8.14 -11.52
C ARG A 136 4.99 -8.75 -12.16
N PHE A 137 3.79 -8.37 -11.72
CA PHE A 137 2.58 -9.03 -12.26
C PHE A 137 2.15 -8.47 -13.62
N THR A 138 2.50 -7.23 -13.95
CA THR A 138 2.13 -6.64 -15.25
C THR A 138 3.11 -6.96 -16.37
N ARG A 139 4.39 -7.23 -16.07
CA ARG A 139 5.47 -7.42 -17.07
C ARG A 139 5.05 -8.41 -18.15
N ASP A 140 4.68 -9.62 -17.76
CA ASP A 140 4.41 -10.74 -18.69
C ASP A 140 2.92 -10.85 -19.06
N CYS A 141 2.08 -9.94 -18.56
CA CYS A 141 0.66 -9.91 -18.92
C CYS A 141 0.47 -9.28 -20.32
N PRO A 142 -0.07 -10.02 -21.31
CA PRO A 142 -0.33 -9.46 -22.64
C PRO A 142 -1.57 -8.55 -22.66
N GLY A 143 -2.43 -8.62 -21.65
CA GLY A 143 -3.67 -7.86 -21.56
C GLY A 143 -3.51 -6.37 -21.26
N PHE A 144 -2.33 -5.96 -20.77
CA PHE A 144 -1.99 -4.56 -20.55
C PHE A 144 -1.07 -4.04 -21.65
N THR A 145 -1.40 -2.86 -22.16
CA THR A 145 -0.54 -2.11 -23.07
C THR A 145 0.68 -1.55 -22.33
N PRO A 146 1.81 -1.27 -23.02
CA PRO A 146 2.98 -0.66 -22.38
C PRO A 146 2.67 0.63 -21.61
N MET A 147 1.74 1.45 -22.12
CA MET A 147 1.32 2.69 -21.48
C MET A 147 0.53 2.43 -20.18
N GLU A 148 -0.34 1.42 -20.17
CA GLU A 148 -1.05 1.01 -18.94
C GLU A 148 -0.07 0.47 -17.90
N LYS A 149 0.88 -0.39 -18.29
CA LYS A 149 1.91 -0.93 -17.39
C LYS A 149 2.74 0.19 -16.76
N PHE A 150 3.19 1.15 -17.56
CA PHE A 150 3.93 2.31 -17.10
C PHE A 150 3.09 3.18 -16.14
N SER A 151 1.84 3.50 -16.51
CA SER A 151 0.93 4.26 -15.65
C SER A 151 0.70 3.57 -14.31
N PHE A 152 0.55 2.25 -14.33
CA PHE A 152 0.34 1.44 -13.13
C PHE A 152 1.59 1.44 -12.25
N PHE A 153 2.77 1.22 -12.81
CA PHE A 153 4.03 1.29 -12.08
C PHE A 153 4.24 2.65 -11.40
N VAL A 154 4.06 3.75 -12.15
CA VAL A 154 4.19 5.12 -11.63
C VAL A 154 3.16 5.37 -10.53
N SER A 155 1.92 4.91 -10.70
CA SER A 155 0.90 5.04 -9.66
C SER A 155 1.28 4.31 -8.37
N GLY A 156 1.83 3.09 -8.45
CA GLY A 156 2.32 2.36 -7.28
C GLY A 156 3.43 3.10 -6.55
N LEU A 157 4.36 3.70 -7.30
CA LEU A 157 5.48 4.46 -6.75
C LEU A 157 5.05 5.77 -6.08
N CYS A 158 3.90 6.32 -6.46
CA CYS A 158 3.44 7.63 -6.00
C CYS A 158 2.17 7.59 -5.13
N HIS A 159 1.55 6.41 -4.93
CA HIS A 159 0.23 6.34 -4.33
C HIS A 159 0.16 6.88 -2.90
N ASP A 160 1.30 6.87 -2.19
CA ASP A 160 1.40 7.23 -0.77
C ASP A 160 2.25 8.48 -0.49
N LEU A 161 2.44 9.33 -1.50
CA LEU A 161 3.21 10.56 -1.34
C LEU A 161 2.61 11.49 -0.27
N ASP A 162 3.49 12.11 0.53
CA ASP A 162 3.14 12.93 1.69
C ASP A 162 2.29 12.21 2.76
N HIS A 163 2.20 10.87 2.80
CA HIS A 163 1.45 10.15 3.83
C HIS A 163 1.96 10.54 5.24
N ARG A 164 1.06 11.05 6.08
CA ARG A 164 1.40 11.63 7.40
C ARG A 164 1.33 10.66 8.56
N GLY A 165 1.00 9.39 8.28
CA GLY A 165 0.64 8.40 9.31
C GLY A 165 -0.80 8.54 9.78
N THR A 166 -1.64 9.28 9.03
CA THR A 166 -3.07 9.46 9.30
C THR A 166 -3.88 9.35 8.01
N ASN A 167 -5.07 8.75 8.07
CA ASN A 167 -5.91 8.48 6.89
C ASN A 167 -6.51 9.80 6.38
N ASN A 168 -5.85 10.46 5.43
CA ASN A 168 -6.43 11.34 4.39
C ASN A 168 -5.29 11.88 3.51
N GLN A 169 -5.29 11.51 2.24
CA GLN A 169 -4.35 12.04 1.23
C GLN A 169 -5.06 12.88 0.17
N SER A 170 -4.34 13.87 -0.34
CA SER A 170 -4.71 14.68 -1.51
C SER A 170 -3.57 14.62 -2.52
N PRO A 171 -3.82 14.49 -3.84
CA PRO A 171 -2.75 14.46 -4.83
C PRO A 171 -2.03 15.82 -4.96
N CYS A 172 -0.70 15.80 -5.10
CA CYS A 172 0.11 16.96 -5.47
C CYS A 172 0.41 16.94 -6.98
N GLU A 173 0.02 17.98 -7.71
CA GLU A 173 0.55 18.28 -9.05
C GLU A 173 1.75 19.23 -8.92
N GLN A 174 2.92 18.88 -9.47
CA GLN A 174 4.11 19.74 -9.46
C GLN A 174 4.67 19.89 -10.88
N ASN A 175 4.97 21.14 -11.27
CA ASN A 175 5.58 21.49 -12.54
C ASN A 175 7.12 21.39 -12.44
N GLY A 176 7.75 20.64 -13.37
CA GLY A 176 9.21 20.68 -13.57
C GLY A 176 9.95 19.33 -13.60
N MET A 177 9.30 18.21 -13.27
CA MET A 177 9.93 16.87 -13.20
C MET A 177 9.05 15.82 -13.88
N ASN A 178 8.60 16.17 -15.08
CA ASN A 178 7.57 15.44 -15.77
C ASN A 178 8.18 14.33 -16.65
N VAL A 179 8.21 13.10 -16.15
CA VAL A 179 8.56 11.90 -16.96
C VAL A 179 7.64 11.70 -18.17
N LEU A 180 6.53 12.44 -18.24
CA LEU A 180 5.56 12.44 -19.33
C LEU A 180 5.74 13.63 -20.29
N LYS A 181 6.77 14.48 -20.13
CA LYS A 181 6.89 15.77 -20.87
C LYS A 181 7.00 15.61 -22.40
N ASN A 182 7.52 14.48 -22.86
CA ASN A 182 7.72 14.19 -24.28
C ASN A 182 6.56 13.36 -24.89
N MET A 183 5.49 13.13 -24.13
CA MET A 183 4.29 12.45 -24.62
C MET A 183 3.43 13.40 -25.46
N SER A 184 2.61 12.83 -26.34
CA SER A 184 1.56 13.61 -27.02
C SER A 184 0.54 14.12 -25.99
N SER A 185 -0.22 15.16 -26.33
CA SER A 185 -1.26 15.68 -25.41
C SER A 185 -2.31 14.63 -25.06
N GLU A 186 -2.61 13.71 -25.99
CA GLU A 186 -3.59 12.64 -25.79
C GLU A 186 -3.05 11.54 -24.88
N ASP A 187 -1.81 11.09 -25.12
CA ASP A 187 -1.15 10.09 -24.28
C ASP A 187 -0.95 10.63 -22.85
N TYR A 188 -0.56 11.90 -22.72
CA TYR A 188 -0.40 12.56 -21.42
C TYR A 188 -1.68 12.54 -20.61
N LYS A 189 -2.82 12.92 -21.21
CA LYS A 189 -4.14 12.88 -20.55
C LYS A 189 -4.53 11.46 -20.17
N THR A 190 -4.29 10.49 -21.04
CA THR A 190 -4.62 9.09 -20.80
C THR A 190 -3.80 8.50 -19.65
N VAL A 191 -2.49 8.73 -19.63
CA VAL A 191 -1.60 8.29 -18.54
C VAL A 191 -2.01 8.93 -17.22
N LEU A 192 -2.27 10.24 -17.19
CA LEU A 192 -2.73 10.91 -15.97
C LEU A 192 -4.07 10.39 -15.48
N ALA A 193 -5.03 10.15 -16.38
CA ALA A 193 -6.33 9.58 -16.01
C ALA A 193 -6.17 8.19 -15.38
N ASN A 194 -5.30 7.35 -15.95
CA ASN A 194 -4.98 6.03 -15.41
C ASN A 194 -4.30 6.13 -14.04
N ILE A 195 -3.26 6.96 -13.90
CA ILE A 195 -2.56 7.18 -12.62
C ILE A 195 -3.56 7.62 -11.55
N LYS A 196 -4.42 8.60 -11.86
CA LYS A 196 -5.46 9.08 -10.95
C LYS A 196 -6.42 7.96 -10.56
N HIS A 197 -6.89 7.17 -11.52
CA HIS A 197 -7.79 6.03 -11.26
C HIS A 197 -7.14 5.00 -10.33
N TYR A 198 -5.87 4.65 -10.57
CA TYR A 198 -5.14 3.66 -9.79
C TYR A 198 -4.85 4.15 -8.36
N ILE A 199 -4.41 5.39 -8.18
CA ILE A 199 -4.19 5.96 -6.84
C ILE A 199 -5.49 6.01 -6.07
N LEU A 200 -6.60 6.45 -6.68
CA LEU A 200 -7.91 6.44 -6.01
C LEU A 200 -8.45 5.04 -5.71
N ALA A 201 -7.89 3.99 -6.31
CA ALA A 201 -8.28 2.62 -6.06
C ALA A 201 -7.61 2.01 -4.82
N THR A 202 -6.53 2.60 -4.29
CA THR A 202 -5.90 2.12 -3.04
C THR A 202 -6.84 2.26 -1.84
N ASP A 203 -7.78 3.22 -1.90
CA ASP A 203 -8.86 3.36 -0.92
C ASP A 203 -9.76 2.10 -0.92
N MET A 204 -9.68 1.38 0.19
CA MET A 204 -10.43 0.16 0.46
C MET A 204 -11.95 0.37 0.56
N ALA A 205 -12.46 1.60 0.63
CA ALA A 205 -13.90 1.87 0.67
C ALA A 205 -14.66 1.31 -0.54
N LYS A 206 -14.02 1.29 -1.72
CA LYS A 206 -14.63 0.77 -2.95
C LYS A 206 -14.31 -0.70 -3.22
N TYR A 207 -13.38 -1.29 -2.45
CA TYR A 207 -12.86 -2.63 -2.66
C TYR A 207 -13.98 -3.68 -2.77
N PHE A 208 -14.85 -3.78 -1.76
CA PHE A 208 -15.87 -4.84 -1.72
C PHE A 208 -16.88 -4.74 -2.87
N ALA A 209 -17.28 -3.52 -3.24
CA ALA A 209 -18.18 -3.28 -4.36
C ALA A 209 -17.51 -3.67 -5.69
N ASN A 210 -16.25 -3.29 -5.88
CA ASN A 210 -15.47 -3.62 -7.08
C ASN A 210 -15.23 -5.13 -7.18
N LYS A 211 -14.87 -5.77 -6.07
CA LYS A 211 -14.66 -7.22 -6.01
C LYS A 211 -15.91 -7.98 -6.44
N LYS A 212 -17.08 -7.63 -5.89
CA LYS A 212 -18.35 -8.27 -6.26
C LYS A 212 -18.66 -8.15 -7.75
N LYS A 213 -18.40 -6.96 -8.35
CA LYS A 213 -18.57 -6.75 -9.79
C LYS A 213 -17.65 -7.66 -10.60
N LEU A 214 -16.36 -7.73 -10.23
CA LEU A 214 -15.39 -8.56 -10.95
C LEU A 214 -15.71 -10.06 -10.79
N ASP A 215 -16.08 -10.51 -9.59
CA ASP A 215 -16.50 -11.89 -9.34
C ASP A 215 -17.68 -12.28 -10.24
N THR A 216 -18.63 -11.36 -10.45
CA THR A 216 -19.79 -11.59 -11.34
C THR A 216 -19.37 -11.71 -12.79
N ILE A 217 -18.51 -10.80 -13.27
CA ILE A 217 -17.96 -10.80 -14.63
C ILE A 217 -17.17 -12.10 -14.89
N ALA A 218 -16.32 -12.50 -13.93
CA ALA A 218 -15.50 -13.70 -14.03
C ALA A 218 -16.36 -14.98 -14.00
N SER A 219 -17.32 -15.07 -13.08
CA SER A 219 -18.19 -16.25 -12.93
C SER A 219 -19.09 -16.48 -14.13
N ASN A 220 -19.50 -15.40 -14.81
CA ASN A 220 -20.27 -15.48 -16.05
C ASN A 220 -19.41 -15.72 -17.30
N GLY A 221 -18.08 -15.73 -17.18
CA GLY A 221 -17.16 -15.92 -18.30
C GLY A 221 -17.14 -14.77 -19.30
N VAL A 222 -17.55 -13.57 -18.90
CA VAL A 222 -17.69 -12.39 -19.79
C VAL A 222 -16.56 -11.38 -19.65
N PHE A 223 -15.48 -11.73 -18.94
CA PHE A 223 -14.31 -10.87 -18.84
C PHE A 223 -13.68 -10.65 -20.22
N ASP A 224 -13.30 -9.41 -20.52
CA ASP A 224 -12.77 -9.02 -21.82
C ASP A 224 -11.62 -8.01 -21.64
N TRP A 225 -10.44 -8.34 -22.17
CA TRP A 225 -9.27 -7.48 -22.17
C TRP A 225 -9.39 -6.27 -23.11
N CYS A 226 -10.29 -6.33 -24.09
CA CYS A 226 -10.59 -5.21 -24.97
C CYS A 226 -11.57 -4.22 -24.33
N ASN A 227 -12.26 -4.60 -23.26
CA ASN A 227 -13.17 -3.72 -22.53
C ASN A 227 -12.40 -2.87 -21.49
N PRO A 228 -12.37 -1.53 -21.64
CA PRO A 228 -11.66 -0.65 -20.71
C PRO A 228 -12.17 -0.73 -19.27
N ASP A 229 -13.48 -0.89 -19.06
CA ASP A 229 -14.07 -0.96 -17.72
C ASP A 229 -13.69 -2.25 -17.00
N HIS A 230 -13.63 -3.37 -17.72
CA HIS A 230 -13.18 -4.65 -17.18
C HIS A 230 -11.72 -4.57 -16.75
N LYS A 231 -10.86 -3.98 -17.59
CA LYS A 231 -9.44 -3.77 -17.26
C LYS A 231 -9.27 -2.83 -16.08
N LEU A 232 -9.93 -1.67 -16.06
CA LEU A 232 -9.83 -0.71 -14.96
C LEU A 232 -10.31 -1.29 -13.63
N LEU A 233 -11.37 -2.11 -13.66
CA LEU A 233 -11.87 -2.81 -12.48
C LEU A 233 -10.86 -3.84 -11.94
N LEU A 234 -10.27 -4.62 -12.84
CA LEU A 234 -9.22 -5.58 -12.50
C LEU A 234 -7.97 -4.86 -11.96
N SER A 235 -7.54 -3.77 -12.60
CA SER A 235 -6.42 -2.95 -12.15
C SER A 235 -6.67 -2.34 -10.78
N SER A 236 -7.88 -1.88 -10.47
CA SER A 236 -8.21 -1.37 -9.13
C SER A 236 -7.97 -2.44 -8.05
N LEU A 237 -8.45 -3.66 -8.26
CA LEU A 237 -8.29 -4.74 -7.29
C LEU A 237 -6.83 -5.26 -7.25
N ALA A 238 -6.13 -5.25 -8.39
CA ALA A 238 -4.71 -5.57 -8.44
C ALA A 238 -3.86 -4.52 -7.72
N MET A 239 -4.25 -3.23 -7.75
CA MET A 239 -3.63 -2.17 -6.97
C MET A 239 -3.80 -2.44 -5.47
N ASN A 240 -5.01 -2.78 -5.00
CA ASN A 240 -5.20 -3.19 -3.60
C ASN A 240 -4.35 -4.41 -3.24
N GLY A 241 -4.20 -5.39 -4.15
CA GLY A 241 -3.33 -6.54 -3.95
C GLY A 241 -1.85 -6.17 -3.83
N ALA A 242 -1.37 -5.25 -4.66
CA ALA A 242 0.00 -4.76 -4.60
C ALA A 242 0.29 -3.96 -3.33
N ASP A 243 -0.66 -3.13 -2.90
CA ASP A 243 -0.57 -2.34 -1.66
C ASP A 243 -0.50 -3.25 -0.41
N LEU A 244 -1.13 -4.43 -0.48
CA LEU A 244 -1.11 -5.44 0.59
C LEU A 244 0.02 -6.47 0.44
N ASN A 245 1.04 -6.21 -0.38
CA ASN A 245 2.13 -7.16 -0.67
C ASN A 245 2.93 -7.60 0.57
N SER A 246 2.97 -6.78 1.63
CA SER A 246 3.70 -7.07 2.86
C SER A 246 3.15 -8.31 3.58
N THR A 247 1.88 -8.64 3.35
CA THR A 247 1.21 -9.84 3.88
C THR A 247 1.60 -11.13 3.17
N ALA A 248 2.30 -11.03 2.03
CA ALA A 248 2.81 -12.16 1.28
C ALA A 248 4.27 -12.51 1.64
N LEU A 249 4.94 -11.74 2.50
CA LEU A 249 6.34 -11.96 2.85
C LEU A 249 6.51 -13.18 3.76
N PRO A 250 7.75 -13.72 3.90
CA PRO A 250 8.06 -14.66 4.97
C PRO A 250 7.65 -14.12 6.36
N TRP A 251 7.35 -15.03 7.30
CA TRP A 251 6.84 -14.67 8.63
C TRP A 251 7.71 -13.64 9.36
N ALA A 252 9.03 -13.80 9.30
CA ALA A 252 9.97 -12.91 9.98
C ALA A 252 9.83 -11.46 9.51
N GLU A 253 9.70 -11.24 8.20
CA GLU A 253 9.52 -9.92 7.60
C GLU A 253 8.10 -9.39 7.83
N THR A 254 7.07 -10.22 7.59
CA THR A 254 5.67 -9.84 7.81
C THR A 254 5.45 -9.35 9.23
N ARG A 255 5.99 -10.04 10.24
CA ARG A 255 5.87 -9.64 11.65
C ARG A 255 6.44 -8.23 11.90
N VAL A 256 7.58 -7.90 11.29
CA VAL A 256 8.19 -6.57 11.40
C VAL A 256 7.28 -5.53 10.75
N LYS A 257 6.80 -5.79 9.54
CA LYS A 257 5.92 -4.88 8.79
C LYS A 257 4.57 -4.66 9.49
N THR A 258 3.95 -5.71 10.01
CA THR A 258 2.74 -5.61 10.82
C THR A 258 2.97 -4.74 12.05
N LYS A 259 4.12 -4.89 12.73
CA LYS A 259 4.45 -4.06 13.89
C LYS A 259 4.58 -2.57 13.52
N GLU A 260 5.30 -2.26 12.45
CA GLU A 260 5.42 -0.88 11.94
C GLU A 260 4.05 -0.28 11.59
N LEU A 261 3.17 -1.04 10.94
CA LEU A 261 1.81 -0.60 10.63
C LEU A 261 1.01 -0.28 11.91
N PHE A 262 1.09 -1.15 12.91
CA PHE A 262 0.41 -0.92 14.18
C PHE A 262 0.98 0.27 14.96
N GLU A 263 2.29 0.56 14.85
CA GLU A 263 2.87 1.77 15.44
C GLU A 263 2.22 3.04 14.87
N GLU A 264 1.88 3.08 13.58
CA GLU A 264 1.10 4.17 12.98
C GLU A 264 -0.35 4.18 13.48
N PHE A 265 -1.01 3.03 13.54
CA PHE A 265 -2.38 2.94 14.06
C PHE A 265 -2.49 3.41 15.51
N TYR A 266 -1.51 3.11 16.36
CA TYR A 266 -1.50 3.61 17.72
C TYR A 266 -1.22 5.11 17.80
N ALA A 267 -0.35 5.64 16.94
CA ALA A 267 -0.13 7.09 16.88
C ALA A 267 -1.43 7.82 16.52
N MET A 268 -2.22 7.27 15.60
CA MET A 268 -3.58 7.75 15.31
C MET A 268 -4.49 7.67 16.53
N GLY A 269 -4.60 6.49 17.15
CA GLY A 269 -5.48 6.29 18.30
C GLY A 269 -5.13 7.17 19.50
N ASP A 270 -3.84 7.44 19.72
CA ASP A 270 -3.40 8.37 20.76
C ASP A 270 -3.76 9.81 20.44
N SER A 271 -3.69 10.22 19.16
CA SER A 271 -4.13 11.54 18.72
C SER A 271 -5.64 11.72 18.87
N GLU A 272 -6.44 10.69 18.54
CA GLU A 272 -7.89 10.70 18.77
C GLU A 272 -8.22 10.83 20.26
N ARG A 273 -7.52 10.08 21.10
CA ARG A 273 -7.67 10.14 22.56
C ARG A 273 -7.31 11.51 23.13
N GLN A 274 -6.23 12.13 22.66
CA GLN A 274 -5.87 13.50 23.02
C GLN A 274 -6.94 14.51 22.60
N ALA A 275 -7.62 14.26 21.49
CA ALA A 275 -8.76 15.06 21.03
C ALA A 275 -10.09 14.70 21.71
N GLY A 276 -10.08 13.85 22.75
CA GLY A 276 -11.26 13.45 23.52
C GLY A 276 -12.17 12.44 22.83
N ARG A 277 -11.69 11.74 21.78
CA ARG A 277 -12.42 10.66 21.10
C ARG A 277 -11.91 9.30 21.57
N GLU A 278 -12.79 8.29 21.57
CA GLU A 278 -12.40 6.92 21.85
C GLU A 278 -11.93 6.24 20.54
N PRO A 279 -10.66 5.76 20.48
CA PRO A 279 -10.16 5.10 19.29
C PRO A 279 -10.78 3.71 19.11
N ILE A 280 -10.92 3.28 17.86
CA ILE A 280 -11.32 1.91 17.54
C ILE A 280 -10.29 0.89 18.07
N ALA A 281 -10.72 -0.35 18.33
CA ALA A 281 -9.85 -1.37 18.91
C ALA A 281 -8.55 -1.62 18.14
N LEU A 282 -8.59 -1.52 16.80
CA LEU A 282 -7.41 -1.64 15.94
C LEU A 282 -6.34 -0.57 16.23
N MET A 283 -6.76 0.63 16.60
CA MET A 283 -5.89 1.79 16.87
C MET A 283 -5.56 1.93 18.36
N ASP A 284 -6.13 1.09 19.22
CA ASP A 284 -5.93 1.17 20.66
C ASP A 284 -4.81 0.25 21.12
N ARG A 285 -3.66 0.83 21.50
CA ARG A 285 -2.51 0.10 22.07
C ARG A 285 -2.85 -0.66 23.36
N LEU A 286 -3.96 -0.34 24.02
CA LEU A 286 -4.43 -1.05 25.22
C LEU A 286 -5.17 -2.36 24.89
N LYS A 287 -5.60 -2.57 23.65
CA LYS A 287 -6.33 -3.77 23.18
C LYS A 287 -5.42 -4.69 22.34
N ILE A 288 -4.20 -4.92 22.83
CA ILE A 288 -3.19 -5.70 22.10
C ILE A 288 -3.54 -7.17 21.92
N ASP A 289 -4.34 -7.70 22.83
CA ASP A 289 -4.86 -9.06 22.82
C ASP A 289 -5.86 -9.33 21.68
N GLU A 290 -6.54 -8.30 21.17
CA GLU A 290 -7.46 -8.42 20.03
C GLU A 290 -6.74 -8.48 18.67
N GLN A 291 -5.47 -8.06 18.60
CA GLN A 291 -4.76 -7.89 17.33
C GLN A 291 -4.59 -9.18 16.52
N PRO A 292 -4.21 -10.33 17.11
CA PRO A 292 -4.07 -11.56 16.32
C PRO A 292 -5.38 -11.94 15.64
N ARG A 293 -6.52 -11.69 16.28
CA ARG A 293 -7.85 -11.98 15.72
C ARG A 293 -8.13 -11.07 14.54
N THR A 294 -7.96 -9.77 14.72
CA THR A 294 -8.16 -8.77 13.65
C THR A 294 -7.23 -9.03 12.47
N GLN A 295 -6.00 -9.49 12.71
CA GLN A 295 -5.07 -9.88 11.64
C GLN A 295 -5.53 -11.13 10.88
N VAL A 296 -6.02 -12.18 11.56
CA VAL A 296 -6.61 -13.35 10.87
C VAL A 296 -7.81 -12.92 10.01
N GLU A 297 -8.72 -12.15 10.57
CA GLU A 297 -9.92 -11.68 9.86
C GLU A 297 -9.56 -10.80 8.66
N PHE A 298 -8.55 -9.93 8.79
CA PHE A 298 -8.04 -9.11 7.69
C PHE A 298 -7.41 -9.97 6.58
N LEU A 299 -6.55 -10.92 6.94
CA LEU A 299 -5.87 -11.78 5.97
C LEU A 299 -6.88 -12.64 5.20
N ASP A 300 -7.85 -13.23 5.88
CA ASP A 300 -8.82 -14.16 5.26
C ASP A 300 -9.84 -13.43 4.37
N ASN A 301 -10.35 -12.29 4.83
CA ASN A 301 -11.41 -11.58 4.12
C ASN A 301 -10.92 -10.55 3.11
N ILE A 302 -9.67 -10.07 3.22
CA ILE A 302 -9.13 -8.98 2.39
C ILE A 302 -7.86 -9.40 1.66
N SER A 303 -6.77 -9.69 2.40
CA SER A 303 -5.46 -9.89 1.76
C SER A 303 -5.42 -11.11 0.84
N ILE A 304 -5.94 -12.27 1.28
CA ILE A 304 -5.98 -13.48 0.47
C ILE A 304 -6.79 -13.26 -0.82
N PRO A 305 -8.04 -12.75 -0.77
CA PRO A 305 -8.78 -12.47 -2.00
C PRO A 305 -8.08 -11.49 -2.94
N CYS A 306 -7.48 -10.40 -2.44
CA CYS A 306 -6.72 -9.46 -3.27
C CYS A 306 -5.53 -10.13 -3.96
N LEU A 307 -4.71 -10.84 -3.20
CA LEU A 307 -3.49 -11.45 -3.72
C LEU A 307 -3.78 -12.63 -4.65
N LYS A 308 -4.90 -13.33 -4.46
CA LYS A 308 -5.39 -14.32 -5.44
C LYS A 308 -5.72 -13.68 -6.79
N LEU A 309 -6.27 -12.47 -6.84
CA LEU A 309 -6.49 -11.78 -8.11
C LEU A 309 -5.16 -11.48 -8.83
N VAL A 310 -4.10 -11.16 -8.08
CA VAL A 310 -2.75 -11.02 -8.62
C VAL A 310 -2.21 -12.37 -9.16
N THR A 311 -2.59 -13.52 -8.58
CA THR A 311 -2.17 -14.83 -9.10
C THR A 311 -2.77 -15.20 -10.47
N ILE A 312 -3.86 -14.55 -10.91
CA ILE A 312 -4.39 -14.67 -12.28
C ILE A 312 -3.33 -14.25 -13.31
N PHE A 313 -2.39 -13.37 -12.91
CA PHE A 313 -1.30 -12.85 -13.70
C PHE A 313 0.02 -13.64 -13.59
N GLN A 314 -0.03 -14.93 -13.27
CA GLN A 314 1.12 -15.84 -13.21
C GLN A 314 2.16 -15.61 -12.08
N MET A 315 1.82 -14.94 -10.97
CA MET A 315 2.57 -15.13 -9.73
C MET A 315 2.15 -16.45 -9.05
N THR A 316 2.70 -17.57 -9.53
CA THR A 316 2.26 -18.92 -9.16
C THR A 316 2.78 -19.41 -7.79
N PHE A 317 1.84 -19.99 -7.02
CA PHE A 317 2.00 -20.86 -5.85
C PHE A 317 2.64 -20.28 -4.57
N ARG A 318 3.80 -19.59 -4.64
CA ARG A 318 4.56 -19.17 -3.44
C ARG A 318 3.81 -18.15 -2.57
N VAL A 319 3.25 -17.11 -3.18
CA VAL A 319 2.45 -16.07 -2.49
C VAL A 319 1.23 -16.71 -1.79
N SER A 320 0.50 -17.56 -2.51
CA SER A 320 -0.66 -18.28 -1.94
C SER A 320 -0.27 -19.20 -0.78
N LEU A 321 0.89 -19.84 -0.83
CA LEU A 321 1.39 -20.69 0.25
C LEU A 321 1.83 -19.88 1.47
N GLN A 322 2.59 -18.79 1.27
CA GLN A 322 3.07 -17.92 2.35
C GLN A 322 1.91 -17.30 3.13
N ILE A 323 0.89 -16.78 2.44
CA ILE A 323 -0.27 -16.20 3.13
C ILE A 323 -1.06 -17.28 3.89
N ARG A 324 -1.21 -18.48 3.33
CA ARG A 324 -1.87 -19.60 4.05
C ARG A 324 -1.09 -20.00 5.30
N LEU A 325 0.25 -20.02 5.23
CA LEU A 325 1.11 -20.27 6.39
C LEU A 325 0.98 -19.14 7.43
N LEU A 326 0.87 -17.89 6.98
CA LEU A 326 0.67 -16.73 7.83
C LEU A 326 -0.66 -16.81 8.60
N VAL A 327 -1.77 -17.10 7.90
CA VAL A 327 -3.08 -17.32 8.53
C VAL A 327 -3.03 -18.45 9.56
N LYS A 328 -2.41 -19.60 9.20
CA LYS A 328 -2.21 -20.72 10.12
C LYS A 328 -1.39 -20.31 11.36
N THR A 329 -0.38 -19.46 11.18
CA THR A 329 0.48 -18.97 12.27
C THR A 329 -0.28 -18.04 13.22
N PHE A 330 -1.02 -17.06 12.69
CA PHE A 330 -1.84 -16.18 13.54
C PHE A 330 -2.99 -16.94 14.24
N ALA A 331 -3.60 -17.92 13.56
CA ALA A 331 -4.58 -18.81 14.19
C ALA A 331 -3.95 -19.63 15.34
N ALA A 332 -2.72 -20.13 15.16
CA ALA A 332 -2.00 -20.82 16.23
C ALA A 332 -1.65 -19.88 17.41
N ILE A 333 -1.26 -18.64 17.13
CA ILE A 333 -1.02 -17.62 18.17
C ILE A 333 -2.30 -17.40 18.97
N LEU A 334 -3.45 -17.23 18.32
CA LEU A 334 -4.75 -17.09 18.99
C LEU A 334 -5.06 -18.27 19.93
N ILE A 335 -4.78 -19.50 19.49
CA ILE A 335 -4.99 -20.70 20.30
C ILE A 335 -4.08 -20.72 21.55
N ILE A 336 -2.84 -20.23 21.41
CA ILE A 336 -1.86 -20.21 22.50
C ILE A 336 -2.14 -19.06 23.48
N THR A 337 -2.48 -17.87 22.98
CA THR A 337 -2.71 -16.67 23.79
C THR A 337 -4.09 -16.68 24.44
N ASN A 338 -5.06 -17.42 23.87
CA ASN A 338 -6.40 -17.54 24.40
C ASN A 338 -6.70 -19.01 24.76
N LYS A 339 -6.58 -19.37 26.06
CA LYS A 339 -6.91 -20.71 26.60
C LYS A 339 -8.35 -21.18 26.36
N ARG A 340 -9.17 -20.44 25.64
CA ARG A 340 -10.51 -20.81 25.20
C ARG A 340 -10.75 -20.19 23.85
N LEU A 341 -10.92 -21.03 22.83
CA LEU A 341 -11.88 -20.88 21.72
C LEU A 341 -11.50 -21.91 20.67
N PHE A 342 -12.16 -23.08 20.66
CA PHE A 342 -12.60 -23.74 19.43
C PHE A 342 -13.66 -24.79 19.76
N ALA A 343 -14.92 -24.39 19.59
CA ALA A 343 -15.91 -25.26 19.00
C ALA A 343 -16.06 -24.76 17.55
N GLY A 344 -15.53 -25.48 16.56
CA GLY A 344 -15.90 -25.22 15.14
C GLY A 344 -14.80 -24.97 14.11
N MET A 345 -13.52 -25.28 14.37
CA MET A 345 -12.56 -25.45 13.25
C MET A 345 -12.29 -26.94 13.05
N ASP A 346 -12.75 -27.46 11.91
CA ASP A 346 -12.62 -28.87 11.54
C ASP A 346 -11.14 -29.29 11.48
N ALA A 347 -10.90 -30.53 11.90
CA ALA A 347 -9.61 -31.19 12.09
C ALA A 347 -8.71 -31.28 10.84
N PHE A 348 -9.15 -30.74 9.71
CA PHE A 348 -8.43 -30.74 8.42
C PHE A 348 -7.23 -29.78 8.38
N VAL A 349 -7.19 -28.76 9.26
CA VAL A 349 -6.16 -27.70 9.24
C VAL A 349 -4.78 -28.18 9.77
N LEU A 350 -4.74 -29.27 10.55
CA LEU A 350 -3.55 -29.73 11.27
C LEU A 350 -2.68 -30.76 10.54
N SER A 351 -3.19 -31.44 9.50
CA SER A 351 -2.47 -32.53 8.84
C SER A 351 -1.37 -32.07 7.87
N GLU A 352 -1.46 -30.86 7.29
CA GLU A 352 -0.52 -30.39 6.27
C GLU A 352 0.75 -29.70 6.81
N VAL A 353 0.81 -29.38 8.12
CA VAL A 353 1.97 -28.68 8.71
C VAL A 353 3.21 -29.59 8.77
N TYR A 354 3.04 -30.91 8.63
CA TYR A 354 4.13 -31.89 8.75
C TYR A 354 5.09 -31.92 7.54
N VAL A 355 4.71 -31.35 6.40
CA VAL A 355 5.39 -31.63 5.12
C VAL A 355 6.55 -30.68 4.81
N LEU A 356 6.69 -29.53 5.48
CA LEU A 356 7.51 -28.42 4.96
C LEU A 356 8.78 -28.04 5.76
N GLY A 357 9.29 -28.89 6.64
CA GLY A 357 10.70 -28.83 7.10
C GLY A 357 11.16 -27.58 7.87
N GLU A 358 10.29 -26.62 8.15
CA GLU A 358 10.60 -25.42 8.95
C GLU A 358 10.62 -25.75 10.45
N PRO A 359 11.76 -25.61 11.16
CA PRO A 359 11.91 -26.04 12.56
C PRO A 359 10.90 -25.37 13.50
N PHE A 360 10.49 -24.14 13.20
CA PHE A 360 9.58 -23.37 14.05
C PHE A 360 8.12 -23.85 13.98
N ALA A 361 7.65 -24.25 12.79
CA ALA A 361 6.31 -24.83 12.61
C ALA A 361 6.21 -26.23 13.22
N ALA A 362 7.28 -27.03 13.11
CA ALA A 362 7.39 -28.30 13.80
C ALA A 362 7.36 -28.12 15.32
N THR A 363 8.04 -27.09 15.85
CA THR A 363 8.08 -26.80 17.29
C THR A 363 6.71 -26.35 17.82
N LEU A 364 5.94 -25.55 17.06
CA LEU A 364 4.58 -25.16 17.43
C LEU A 364 3.59 -26.33 17.38
N VAL A 365 3.70 -27.21 16.39
CA VAL A 365 2.86 -28.43 16.30
C VAL A 365 3.24 -29.43 17.39
N ILE A 366 4.52 -29.58 17.71
CA ILE A 366 4.98 -30.41 18.83
C ILE A 366 4.53 -29.80 20.15
N ALA A 367 4.63 -28.48 20.35
CA ALA A 367 4.11 -27.79 21.52
C ALA A 367 2.59 -27.96 21.65
N TYR A 368 1.84 -27.90 20.54
CA TYR A 368 0.41 -28.16 20.49
C TYR A 368 0.07 -29.63 20.82
N LYS A 369 0.78 -30.61 20.24
CA LYS A 369 0.61 -32.04 20.57
C LYS A 369 0.94 -32.32 22.04
N LEU A 370 2.00 -31.70 22.57
CA LEU A 370 2.39 -31.84 23.98
C LEU A 370 1.40 -31.15 24.91
N LEU A 371 0.83 -30.00 24.53
CA LEU A 371 -0.26 -29.35 25.29
C LEU A 371 -1.54 -30.20 25.24
N HIS A 372 -1.90 -30.77 24.10
CA HIS A 372 -3.12 -31.56 23.93
C HIS A 372 -3.05 -32.91 24.65
N ILE A 373 -1.87 -33.54 24.68
CA ILE A 373 -1.61 -34.72 25.51
C ILE A 373 -1.68 -34.35 27.00
N ARG A 374 -1.12 -33.19 27.40
CA ARG A 374 -1.16 -32.73 28.80
C ARG A 374 -2.55 -32.31 29.26
N VAL A 375 -3.38 -31.66 28.43
CA VAL A 375 -4.75 -31.26 28.80
C VAL A 375 -5.66 -32.47 28.97
N ASN A 376 -5.49 -33.51 28.16
CA ASN A 376 -6.24 -34.76 28.32
C ASN A 376 -5.75 -35.64 29.48
N GLN A 377 -4.47 -35.54 29.87
CA GLN A 377 -3.94 -36.28 31.02
C GLN A 377 -4.11 -35.55 32.37
N LEU A 378 -4.15 -34.21 32.39
CA LEU A 378 -4.33 -33.39 33.60
C LEU A 378 -5.74 -33.43 34.20
N MET A 379 -6.74 -33.96 33.49
CA MET A 379 -8.08 -34.18 34.03
C MET A 379 -8.19 -35.47 34.87
N SER A 380 -7.09 -36.22 35.10
CA SER A 380 -7.17 -37.51 35.79
C SER A 380 -6.16 -37.80 36.91
N PHE A 381 -5.24 -36.92 37.30
CA PHE A 381 -4.30 -37.26 38.39
C PHE A 381 -3.92 -36.08 39.30
N GLN A 382 -4.21 -36.26 40.58
CA GLN A 382 -3.78 -35.41 41.68
C GLN A 382 -2.24 -35.44 41.86
N SER A 383 -1.68 -34.27 42.16
CA SER A 383 -0.59 -33.97 43.11
C SER A 383 0.54 -35.00 43.30
N SER A 384 1.74 -34.72 42.76
CA SER A 384 3.05 -34.83 43.47
C SER A 384 4.31 -34.87 42.57
N LEU A 385 4.19 -34.90 41.24
CA LEU A 385 5.37 -35.10 40.35
C LEU A 385 5.74 -33.87 39.50
N ILE A 386 5.68 -32.66 40.05
CA ILE A 386 5.95 -31.41 39.29
C ILE A 386 7.39 -30.89 39.42
N LEU A 387 8.25 -31.50 40.26
CA LEU A 387 9.56 -30.92 40.60
C LEU A 387 10.81 -31.74 40.18
N LYS A 388 10.69 -32.78 39.35
CA LYS A 388 11.85 -33.66 39.04
C LYS A 388 12.21 -33.89 37.56
N THR A 389 11.56 -33.23 36.60
CA THR A 389 11.79 -33.49 35.16
C THR A 389 12.05 -32.26 34.28
N PHE A 390 12.64 -31.20 34.84
CA PHE A 390 13.05 -30.00 34.08
C PHE A 390 14.55 -29.68 34.23
N PRO A 391 15.45 -30.47 33.61
CA PRO A 391 16.64 -29.83 33.03
C PRO A 391 17.20 -30.57 31.78
N ALA A 392 16.51 -30.57 30.62
CA ALA A 392 17.10 -31.16 29.41
C ALA A 392 16.70 -30.53 28.04
N ILE A 393 15.90 -29.47 28.00
CA ILE A 393 15.55 -28.80 26.71
C ILE A 393 15.91 -27.31 26.82
N LEU A 394 17.21 -27.07 27.00
CA LEU A 394 17.81 -25.74 26.88
C LEU A 394 19.26 -25.86 26.39
N VAL A 395 19.51 -26.79 25.47
CA VAL A 395 20.78 -26.92 24.74
C VAL A 395 20.43 -27.49 23.36
N ILE A 396 20.23 -26.60 22.39
CA ILE A 396 20.53 -26.71 20.93
C ILE A 396 19.89 -25.46 20.31
N THR A 397 20.65 -24.37 20.31
CA THR A 397 20.62 -23.25 19.36
C THR A 397 21.81 -22.36 19.70
N TYR A 398 22.94 -22.67 19.07
CA TYR A 398 23.89 -21.68 18.58
C TYR A 398 23.82 -21.72 17.06
#